data_AF-A0A954G9U2-F1
#
_entry.id   AF-A0A954G9U2-F1
#
_cell.length_a   1.000
_cell.length_b   1.000
_cell.length_c   1.000
_cell.angle_alpha   90.00
_cell.angle_beta   90.00
_cell.angle_gamma   90.00
#
_symmetry.space_group_name_H-M   'P 1'
#
loop_
_entity.id
_entity.type
_entity.pdbx_description
1 polymer ?
#
loop_
_entity_poly.entity_id
_entity_poly.type
_entity_poly.pdbx_seq_one_letter_code
_entity_poly.pdbx_strand_id
1 'polypeptide(L)'
;VTDESGDDGAKVEEVITRAKRAKTPIYILGRESVFGYPYARQIWTDPVYNLRHWIQINRGPETAFPEALQYDGLHGRWDAFSAGFGPYEQVRIARETGGIFFVLPGKEGELGGAGSTADRQFRFQDMKEYQPLLLSRRDYDAERSASKFRTAIWKVIVTLNPHLDKQLNIRELYYPLQKKEFFEVGSKEVPKAIRAMGLLQKAVEILESIEPLRAQEKSSRWRAAYDLALAQCLAYRVRLFQYCLAMDQQAKNMPAPKEKNSNVWNVTRRKEMLPPDPEQVKLTKVSPEELDKQLKKSEAQYKLVIKEHPGTPWAQRAQYELGQGFGMYFKEGFRDPRYDGVGKDIKLPKL
;
A
#
# COMPACT_ATOMS: atom_id res chain seq x y z
N VAL A 1 -19.74 -10.15 -16.53
CA VAL A 1 -19.69 -8.99 -15.61
C VAL A 1 -19.05 -9.48 -14.33
N THR A 2 -18.04 -8.78 -13.83
CA THR A 2 -17.32 -9.18 -12.60
C THR A 2 -16.97 -7.94 -11.82
N ASP A 3 -17.19 -7.94 -10.51
CA ASP A 3 -16.70 -6.91 -9.62
C ASP A 3 -15.24 -7.16 -9.20
N GLU A 4 -14.78 -8.42 -9.22
CA GLU A 4 -13.41 -8.80 -8.88
C GLU A 4 -12.48 -9.03 -10.08
N SER A 5 -11.17 -9.13 -9.82
CA SER A 5 -10.16 -9.51 -10.81
C SER A 5 -10.10 -11.02 -11.12
N GLY A 6 -10.65 -11.89 -10.26
CA GLY A 6 -10.51 -13.35 -10.31
C GLY A 6 -9.28 -13.87 -9.55
N ASP A 7 -9.24 -15.16 -9.22
CA ASP A 7 -8.15 -15.82 -8.49
C ASP A 7 -7.34 -16.82 -9.34
N ASP A 8 -7.73 -17.01 -10.61
CA ASP A 8 -7.18 -18.00 -11.53
C ASP A 8 -6.23 -17.40 -12.58
N GLY A 9 -5.56 -16.30 -12.24
CA GLY A 9 -4.67 -15.54 -13.14
C GLY A 9 -3.56 -16.36 -13.82
N ALA A 10 -3.22 -17.55 -13.30
CA ALA A 10 -2.33 -18.51 -13.94
C ALA A 10 -2.87 -19.06 -15.28
N LYS A 11 -4.19 -19.05 -15.49
CA LYS A 11 -4.86 -19.57 -16.69
C LYS A 11 -5.03 -18.54 -17.81
N VAL A 12 -4.62 -17.29 -17.61
CA VAL A 12 -4.80 -16.20 -18.59
C VAL A 12 -4.30 -16.56 -19.99
N GLU A 13 -3.08 -17.11 -20.11
CA GLU A 13 -2.50 -17.44 -21.42
C GLU A 13 -3.18 -18.64 -22.09
N GLU A 14 -3.68 -19.59 -21.30
CA GLU A 14 -4.48 -20.72 -21.79
C GLU A 14 -5.81 -20.22 -22.36
N VAL A 15 -6.51 -19.33 -21.62
CA VAL A 15 -7.76 -18.71 -22.05
C VAL A 15 -7.55 -17.92 -23.35
N ILE A 16 -6.51 -17.08 -23.41
CA ILE A 16 -6.17 -16.29 -24.61
C ILE A 16 -5.93 -17.20 -25.81
N THR A 17 -5.14 -18.27 -25.62
CA THR A 17 -4.80 -19.21 -26.69
C THR A 17 -6.04 -19.92 -27.22
N ARG A 18 -6.93 -20.38 -26.32
CA ARG A 18 -8.19 -21.03 -26.69
C ARG A 18 -9.13 -20.07 -27.43
N ALA A 19 -9.31 -18.85 -26.91
CA ALA A 19 -10.16 -17.83 -27.51
C ALA A 19 -9.65 -17.40 -28.89
N LYS A 20 -8.33 -17.20 -29.05
CA LYS A 20 -7.70 -16.93 -30.36
C LYS A 20 -7.94 -18.06 -31.35
N ARG A 21 -7.75 -19.33 -30.94
CA ARG A 21 -8.00 -20.51 -31.79
C ARG A 21 -9.48 -20.60 -32.19
N ALA A 22 -10.39 -20.27 -31.29
CA ALA A 22 -11.83 -20.23 -31.53
C ALA A 22 -12.29 -18.96 -32.28
N LYS A 23 -11.39 -18.01 -32.55
CA LYS A 23 -11.70 -16.69 -33.14
C LYS A 23 -12.81 -15.95 -32.38
N THR A 24 -12.80 -16.07 -31.06
CA THR A 24 -13.85 -15.49 -30.19
C THR A 24 -13.28 -14.29 -29.43
N PRO A 25 -13.77 -13.06 -29.69
CA PRO A 25 -13.43 -11.90 -28.88
C PRO A 25 -14.10 -11.99 -27.49
N ILE A 26 -13.35 -11.64 -26.44
CA ILE A 26 -13.86 -11.65 -25.07
C ILE A 26 -14.07 -10.21 -24.61
N TYR A 27 -15.31 -9.87 -24.28
CA TYR A 27 -15.70 -8.58 -23.71
C TYR A 27 -15.88 -8.73 -22.20
N ILE A 28 -15.30 -7.83 -21.43
CA ILE A 28 -15.36 -7.86 -19.97
C ILE A 28 -15.92 -6.54 -19.47
N LEU A 29 -16.92 -6.61 -18.60
CA LEU A 29 -17.42 -5.47 -17.84
C LEU A 29 -16.94 -5.63 -16.39
N GLY A 30 -16.06 -4.73 -15.94
CA GLY A 30 -15.40 -4.84 -14.64
C GLY A 30 -14.96 -3.51 -14.03
N ARG A 31 -14.43 -3.56 -12.81
CA ARG A 31 -14.00 -2.38 -12.05
C ARG A 31 -12.56 -1.97 -12.37
N GLU A 32 -12.22 -0.72 -12.06
CA GLU A 32 -10.81 -0.30 -12.09
C GLU A 32 -10.01 -1.06 -11.01
N SER A 33 -8.75 -1.31 -11.30
CA SER A 33 -7.85 -1.96 -10.35
C SER A 33 -7.34 -0.99 -9.29
N VAL A 34 -6.92 -1.52 -8.15
CA VAL A 34 -6.19 -0.74 -7.14
C VAL A 34 -4.76 -0.49 -7.63
N PHE A 35 -4.35 0.78 -7.58
CA PHE A 35 -3.08 1.24 -8.11
C PHE A 35 -1.88 0.47 -7.55
N GLY A 36 -1.27 -0.37 -8.38
CA GLY A 36 -0.10 -1.15 -8.07
C GLY A 36 -0.27 -2.09 -6.88
N TYR A 37 -1.50 -2.49 -6.53
CA TYR A 37 -1.79 -3.34 -5.37
C TYR A 37 -2.86 -4.39 -5.70
N PRO A 38 -2.69 -5.66 -5.27
CA PRO A 38 -3.62 -6.72 -5.64
C PRO A 38 -4.93 -6.72 -4.88
N TYR A 39 -4.98 -6.11 -3.69
CA TYR A 39 -6.10 -6.30 -2.78
C TYR A 39 -6.91 -5.03 -2.54
N ALA A 40 -8.22 -5.20 -2.39
CA ALA A 40 -9.08 -4.19 -1.77
C ALA A 40 -9.85 -4.82 -0.60
N ARG A 41 -10.67 -4.03 0.09
CA ARG A 41 -11.57 -4.55 1.12
C ARG A 41 -12.99 -4.11 0.87
N GLN A 42 -13.91 -5.05 0.85
CA GLN A 42 -15.33 -4.75 0.94
C GLN A 42 -15.77 -4.80 2.40
N ILE A 43 -16.55 -3.80 2.79
CA ILE A 43 -17.21 -3.73 4.06
C ILE A 43 -18.42 -4.65 3.96
N TRP A 44 -18.52 -5.58 4.88
CA TRP A 44 -19.70 -6.41 5.05
C TRP A 44 -20.17 -6.30 6.48
N THR A 45 -21.47 -6.12 6.68
CA THR A 45 -22.06 -6.03 8.02
C THR A 45 -22.80 -7.31 8.32
N ASP A 46 -22.43 -7.97 9.41
CA ASP A 46 -23.09 -9.19 9.85
C ASP A 46 -24.57 -8.88 10.19
N PRO A 47 -25.54 -9.61 9.60
CA PRO A 47 -26.96 -9.28 9.75
C PRO A 47 -27.53 -9.62 11.13
N VAL A 48 -26.84 -10.43 11.95
CA VAL A 48 -27.33 -10.89 13.25
C VAL A 48 -26.84 -9.97 14.37
N TYR A 49 -25.55 -9.71 14.39
CA TYR A 49 -24.85 -8.97 15.44
C TYR A 49 -24.55 -7.52 15.04
N ASN A 50 -24.79 -7.13 13.79
CA ASN A 50 -24.51 -5.81 13.24
C ASN A 50 -23.03 -5.41 13.43
N LEU A 51 -22.12 -6.37 13.24
CA LEU A 51 -20.68 -6.17 13.32
C LEU A 51 -20.11 -5.97 11.91
N ARG A 52 -19.29 -4.94 11.72
CA ARG A 52 -18.66 -4.67 10.43
C ARG A 52 -17.39 -5.50 10.26
N HIS A 53 -17.20 -6.08 9.09
CA HIS A 53 -16.03 -6.83 8.70
C HIS A 53 -15.46 -6.24 7.41
N TRP A 54 -14.14 -6.27 7.30
CA TRP A 54 -13.42 -5.85 6.10
C TRP A 54 -12.91 -7.09 5.41
N ILE A 55 -13.66 -7.53 4.39
CA ILE A 55 -13.37 -8.74 3.64
C ILE A 55 -12.41 -8.38 2.52
N GLN A 56 -11.26 -9.02 2.53
CA GLN A 56 -10.26 -8.81 1.48
C GLN A 56 -10.72 -9.46 0.18
N ILE A 57 -10.62 -8.70 -0.91
CA ILE A 57 -10.99 -9.12 -2.26
C ILE A 57 -9.83 -8.88 -3.23
N ASN A 58 -9.79 -9.63 -4.33
CA ASN A 58 -8.79 -9.43 -5.39
C ASN A 58 -9.27 -8.35 -6.36
N ARG A 59 -8.51 -7.25 -6.47
CA ARG A 59 -8.86 -6.06 -7.26
C ARG A 59 -7.70 -5.53 -8.11
N GLY A 60 -6.83 -6.40 -8.60
CA GLY A 60 -5.68 -6.00 -9.41
C GLY A 60 -4.44 -6.86 -9.16
N PRO A 61 -3.24 -6.35 -9.48
CA PRO A 61 -2.95 -4.99 -9.96
C PRO A 61 -3.24 -4.79 -11.47
N GLU A 62 -3.00 -3.58 -11.97
CA GLU A 62 -3.09 -3.21 -13.41
C GLU A 62 -1.94 -3.74 -14.28
N THR A 63 -0.92 -4.34 -13.65
CA THR A 63 0.30 -4.87 -14.30
C THR A 63 0.48 -6.36 -14.02
N ALA A 64 1.30 -7.03 -14.84
CA ALA A 64 1.61 -8.44 -14.63
C ALA A 64 2.18 -8.69 -13.23
N PHE A 65 3.08 -7.84 -12.74
CA PHE A 65 3.55 -7.87 -11.35
C PHE A 65 3.46 -6.48 -10.74
N PRO A 66 3.37 -6.36 -9.40
CA PRO A 66 3.29 -5.05 -8.77
C PRO A 66 4.51 -4.17 -9.09
N GLU A 67 4.25 -2.95 -9.52
CA GLU A 67 5.29 -1.92 -9.77
C GLU A 67 5.33 -0.84 -8.69
N ALA A 68 4.50 -0.95 -7.65
CA ALA A 68 4.47 -0.07 -6.49
C ALA A 68 4.81 -0.87 -5.22
N LEU A 69 5.17 -0.16 -4.14
CA LEU A 69 5.34 -0.80 -2.83
C LEU A 69 4.01 -1.44 -2.39
N GLN A 70 4.12 -2.62 -1.78
CA GLN A 70 2.98 -3.36 -1.19
C GLN A 70 2.78 -3.02 0.29
N TYR A 71 3.61 -2.11 0.80
CA TYR A 71 3.77 -1.71 2.20
C TYR A 71 3.42 -0.23 2.36
N ASP A 72 2.80 0.14 3.49
CA ASP A 72 2.38 1.52 3.80
C ASP A 72 3.21 2.18 4.92
N GLY A 73 4.32 1.55 5.30
CA GLY A 73 5.17 2.01 6.38
C GLY A 73 4.88 1.36 7.74
N LEU A 74 3.76 0.64 7.90
CA LEU A 74 3.47 -0.17 9.10
C LEU A 74 3.03 -1.59 8.76
N HIS A 75 2.28 -1.80 7.67
CA HIS A 75 1.81 -3.13 7.26
C HIS A 75 1.47 -3.16 5.77
N GLY A 76 0.83 -4.24 5.31
CA GLY A 76 0.26 -4.30 3.96
C GLY A 76 -0.67 -3.12 3.71
N ARG A 77 -0.60 -2.55 2.51
CA ARG A 77 -1.44 -1.41 2.12
C ARG A 77 -2.92 -1.64 2.40
N TRP A 78 -3.60 -0.60 2.86
CA TRP A 78 -5.04 -0.57 3.17
C TRP A 78 -5.83 0.42 2.29
N ASP A 79 -5.19 1.04 1.30
CA ASP A 79 -5.83 1.95 0.37
C ASP A 79 -6.53 1.23 -0.80
N ALA A 80 -7.44 1.95 -1.45
CA ALA A 80 -8.20 1.52 -2.62
C ALA A 80 -8.17 2.60 -3.72
N PHE A 81 -7.05 3.33 -3.83
CA PHE A 81 -6.86 4.31 -4.90
C PHE A 81 -6.88 3.63 -6.27
N SER A 82 -7.63 4.19 -7.21
CA SER A 82 -7.73 3.66 -8.59
C SER A 82 -6.40 3.77 -9.33
N ALA A 83 -6.07 2.77 -10.14
CA ALA A 83 -4.96 2.80 -11.10
C ALA A 83 -5.27 3.63 -12.36
N GLY A 84 -6.55 3.96 -12.61
CA GLY A 84 -7.01 4.46 -13.91
C GLY A 84 -7.05 3.39 -15.01
N PHE A 85 -6.77 2.13 -14.68
CA PHE A 85 -6.77 0.98 -15.57
C PHE A 85 -7.48 -0.21 -14.92
N GLY A 86 -8.00 -1.13 -15.74
CA GLY A 86 -8.55 -2.39 -15.26
C GLY A 86 -7.47 -3.37 -14.77
N PRO A 87 -7.85 -4.45 -14.05
CA PRO A 87 -6.94 -5.52 -13.65
C PRO A 87 -6.21 -6.15 -14.83
N TYR A 88 -4.93 -6.45 -14.65
CA TYR A 88 -4.04 -6.96 -15.71
C TYR A 88 -4.63 -8.17 -16.42
N GLU A 89 -5.11 -9.17 -15.66
CA GLU A 89 -5.64 -10.42 -16.20
C GLU A 89 -6.78 -10.15 -17.20
N GLN A 90 -7.74 -9.34 -16.78
CA GLN A 90 -8.95 -9.05 -17.56
C GLN A 90 -8.65 -8.16 -18.76
N VAL A 91 -7.88 -7.09 -18.56
CA VAL A 91 -7.52 -6.18 -19.64
C VAL A 91 -6.67 -6.91 -20.69
N ARG A 92 -5.75 -7.79 -20.27
CA ARG A 92 -4.95 -8.59 -21.18
C ARG A 92 -5.80 -9.58 -21.98
N ILE A 93 -6.71 -10.32 -21.34
CA ILE A 93 -7.63 -11.25 -22.04
C ILE A 93 -8.45 -10.48 -23.10
N ALA A 94 -9.07 -9.37 -22.72
CA ALA A 94 -9.88 -8.59 -23.64
C ALA A 94 -9.04 -8.08 -24.83
N ARG A 95 -7.87 -7.48 -24.55
CA ARG A 95 -6.97 -6.96 -25.59
C ARG A 95 -6.49 -8.05 -26.55
N GLU A 96 -6.00 -9.17 -26.03
CA GLU A 96 -5.36 -10.23 -26.82
C GLU A 96 -6.37 -11.01 -27.67
N THR A 97 -7.65 -10.99 -27.31
CA THR A 97 -8.73 -11.66 -28.05
C THR A 97 -9.45 -10.74 -29.03
N GLY A 98 -9.09 -9.45 -29.08
CA GLY A 98 -9.78 -8.45 -29.92
C GLY A 98 -11.10 -7.94 -29.33
N GLY A 99 -11.34 -8.20 -28.04
CA GLY A 99 -12.48 -7.65 -27.30
C GLY A 99 -12.19 -6.32 -26.63
N ILE A 100 -13.07 -5.92 -25.72
CA ILE A 100 -13.03 -4.64 -25.01
C ILE A 100 -13.26 -4.85 -23.51
N PHE A 101 -12.46 -4.17 -22.69
CA PHE A 101 -12.70 -4.03 -21.26
C PHE A 101 -13.51 -2.75 -21.00
N PHE A 102 -14.73 -2.91 -20.51
CA PHE A 102 -15.62 -1.83 -20.11
C PHE A 102 -15.49 -1.60 -18.60
N VAL A 103 -15.18 -0.36 -18.23
CA VAL A 103 -15.15 0.05 -16.82
C VAL A 103 -16.58 0.28 -16.35
N LEU A 104 -16.98 -0.39 -15.27
CA LEU A 104 -18.26 -0.19 -14.60
C LEU A 104 -18.36 1.24 -14.04
N PRO A 105 -19.43 1.99 -14.38
CA PRO A 105 -19.65 3.32 -13.83
C PRO A 105 -20.09 3.28 -12.36
N GLY A 106 -19.96 4.40 -11.66
CA GLY A 106 -20.50 4.61 -10.31
C GLY A 106 -19.57 4.17 -9.18
N LYS A 107 -19.86 4.67 -7.97
CA LYS A 107 -19.10 4.38 -6.74
C LYS A 107 -19.49 3.02 -6.16
N GLU A 108 -18.54 2.36 -5.52
CA GLU A 108 -18.79 1.15 -4.73
C GLU A 108 -19.02 1.56 -3.28
N GLY A 109 -20.29 1.52 -2.83
CA GLY A 109 -20.66 1.97 -1.48
C GLY A 109 -20.00 1.16 -0.35
N GLU A 110 -19.71 -0.10 -0.61
CA GLU A 110 -19.09 -1.01 0.36
C GLU A 110 -17.56 -1.07 0.27
N LEU A 111 -16.92 -0.33 -0.66
CA LEU A 111 -15.46 -0.33 -0.74
C LEU A 111 -14.85 0.41 0.46
N GLY A 112 -13.94 -0.24 1.16
CA GLY A 112 -13.24 0.33 2.32
C GLY A 112 -11.87 0.91 1.96
N GLY A 113 -11.33 1.71 2.88
CA GLY A 113 -9.96 2.26 2.78
C GLY A 113 -9.89 3.63 2.11
N ALA A 114 -8.71 4.26 2.18
CA ALA A 114 -8.48 5.56 1.55
C ALA A 114 -8.63 5.45 0.03
N GLY A 115 -9.29 6.43 -0.60
CA GLY A 115 -9.55 6.43 -2.05
C GLY A 115 -10.82 5.71 -2.50
N SER A 116 -11.50 4.96 -1.61
CA SER A 116 -12.73 4.22 -1.92
C SER A 116 -13.90 5.07 -2.42
N THR A 117 -14.00 6.32 -1.97
CA THR A 117 -15.06 7.27 -2.36
C THR A 117 -14.62 8.29 -3.41
N ALA A 118 -13.38 8.19 -3.89
CA ALA A 118 -12.84 9.10 -4.87
C ALA A 118 -13.59 8.96 -6.20
N ASP A 119 -13.94 10.10 -6.81
CA ASP A 119 -14.47 10.09 -8.17
C ASP A 119 -13.41 9.62 -9.18
N ARG A 120 -13.83 9.26 -10.39
CA ARG A 120 -12.91 8.87 -11.45
C ARG A 120 -12.02 10.07 -11.81
N GLN A 121 -10.71 9.98 -11.51
CA GLN A 121 -9.84 11.17 -11.49
C GLN A 121 -9.01 11.38 -12.75
N PHE A 122 -8.68 10.31 -13.49
CA PHE A 122 -7.60 10.40 -14.48
C PHE A 122 -8.13 10.52 -15.91
N ARG A 123 -7.68 11.56 -16.61
CA ARG A 123 -7.99 11.75 -18.02
C ARG A 123 -7.13 10.78 -18.84
N PHE A 124 -7.73 10.17 -19.87
CA PHE A 124 -7.02 9.23 -20.74
C PHE A 124 -5.75 9.82 -21.37
N GLN A 125 -5.78 11.11 -21.73
CA GLN A 125 -4.64 11.82 -22.32
C GLN A 125 -3.43 11.83 -21.37
N ASP A 126 -3.66 12.11 -20.10
CA ASP A 126 -2.61 12.19 -19.07
C ASP A 126 -2.02 10.79 -18.79
N MET A 127 -2.83 9.74 -18.91
CA MET A 127 -2.45 8.36 -18.61
C MET A 127 -1.85 7.59 -19.80
N LYS A 128 -1.83 8.17 -21.01
CA LYS A 128 -1.41 7.47 -22.23
C LYS A 128 0.03 6.96 -22.16
N GLU A 129 0.95 7.75 -21.61
CA GLU A 129 2.36 7.37 -21.44
C GLU A 129 2.62 6.43 -20.25
N TYR A 130 1.62 6.29 -19.37
CA TYR A 130 1.68 5.50 -18.15
C TYR A 130 0.96 4.15 -18.27
N GLN A 131 0.62 3.76 -19.51
CA GLN A 131 -0.07 2.52 -19.78
C GLN A 131 0.75 1.31 -19.27
N PRO A 132 0.10 0.35 -18.60
CA PRO A 132 0.78 -0.85 -18.15
C PRO A 132 1.23 -1.70 -19.34
N LEU A 133 2.36 -2.38 -19.18
CA LEU A 133 2.82 -3.38 -20.14
C LEU A 133 1.95 -4.64 -19.99
N LEU A 134 0.98 -4.80 -20.88
CA LEU A 134 0.10 -5.97 -20.95
C LEU A 134 0.79 -7.14 -21.66
N LEU A 135 2.05 -7.43 -21.34
CA LEU A 135 2.80 -8.60 -21.82
C LEU A 135 2.44 -9.84 -21.00
N SER A 136 2.74 -11.05 -21.50
CA SER A 136 2.64 -12.25 -20.65
C SER A 136 3.52 -12.11 -19.41
N ARG A 137 3.20 -12.78 -18.30
CA ARG A 137 4.01 -12.68 -17.07
C ARG A 137 5.49 -13.03 -17.32
N ARG A 138 5.75 -14.05 -18.16
CA ARG A 138 7.11 -14.44 -18.53
C ARG A 138 7.83 -13.34 -19.32
N ASP A 139 7.19 -12.79 -20.34
CA ASP A 139 7.84 -11.81 -21.20
C ASP A 139 7.97 -10.45 -20.48
N TYR A 140 7.01 -10.10 -19.62
CA TYR A 140 7.10 -8.96 -18.72
C TYR A 140 8.30 -9.11 -17.77
N ASP A 141 8.49 -10.30 -17.18
CA ASP A 141 9.61 -10.54 -16.28
C ASP A 141 10.96 -10.41 -17.00
N ALA A 142 11.06 -10.92 -18.23
CA ALA A 142 12.24 -10.78 -19.07
C ALA A 142 12.53 -9.31 -19.41
N GLU A 143 11.52 -8.55 -19.85
CA GLU A 143 11.61 -7.12 -20.16
C GLU A 143 12.02 -6.28 -18.93
N ARG A 144 11.43 -6.58 -17.76
CA ARG A 144 11.79 -5.93 -16.49
C ARG A 144 13.23 -6.26 -16.10
N SER A 145 13.62 -7.53 -16.18
CA SER A 145 14.93 -8.02 -15.74
C SER A 145 16.08 -7.58 -16.66
N ALA A 146 15.80 -7.26 -17.93
CA ALA A 146 16.77 -6.67 -18.84
C ALA A 146 17.21 -5.25 -18.43
N SER A 147 16.38 -4.52 -17.67
CA SER A 147 16.71 -3.19 -17.15
C SER A 147 17.24 -3.27 -15.72
N LYS A 148 18.49 -2.81 -15.52
CA LYS A 148 19.07 -2.66 -14.18
C LYS A 148 18.23 -1.74 -13.29
N PHE A 149 17.66 -0.69 -13.87
CA PHE A 149 16.81 0.28 -13.19
C PHE A 149 15.53 -0.38 -12.65
N ARG A 150 14.77 -1.05 -13.53
CA ARG A 150 13.52 -1.73 -13.17
C ARG A 150 13.75 -2.90 -12.21
N THR A 151 14.87 -3.62 -12.37
CA THR A 151 15.27 -4.72 -11.49
C THR A 151 15.53 -4.25 -10.06
N ALA A 152 16.21 -3.12 -9.89
CA ALA A 152 16.48 -2.56 -8.56
C ALA A 152 15.19 -2.12 -7.86
N ILE A 153 14.27 -1.46 -8.58
CA ILE A 153 12.94 -1.07 -8.05
C ILE A 153 12.16 -2.32 -7.62
N TRP A 154 12.11 -3.35 -8.47
CA TRP A 154 11.45 -4.61 -8.14
C TRP A 154 12.03 -5.29 -6.90
N LYS A 155 13.37 -5.30 -6.76
CA LYS A 155 14.04 -5.85 -5.59
C LYS A 155 13.56 -5.15 -4.32
N VAL A 156 13.41 -3.83 -4.35
CA VAL A 156 12.87 -3.05 -3.23
C VAL A 156 11.41 -3.43 -2.95
N ILE A 157 10.56 -3.52 -3.97
CA ILE A 157 9.15 -3.91 -3.84
C ILE A 157 9.01 -5.28 -3.17
N VAL A 158 9.78 -6.28 -3.61
CA VAL A 158 9.75 -7.64 -3.05
C VAL A 158 10.30 -7.67 -1.62
N THR A 159 11.40 -6.97 -1.36
CA THR A 159 12.04 -6.93 -0.04
C THR A 159 11.13 -6.29 1.01
N LEU A 160 10.37 -5.27 0.61
CA LEU A 160 9.42 -4.56 1.47
C LEU A 160 7.98 -5.09 1.29
N ASN A 161 7.80 -6.37 0.96
CA ASN A 161 6.46 -6.94 0.78
C ASN A 161 5.97 -7.69 2.04
N PRO A 162 5.00 -7.14 2.81
CA PRO A 162 4.48 -7.76 4.03
C PRO A 162 3.68 -9.05 3.81
N HIS A 163 3.31 -9.34 2.55
CA HIS A 163 2.68 -10.61 2.15
C HIS A 163 3.70 -11.74 2.01
N LEU A 164 4.98 -11.40 1.82
CA LEU A 164 6.11 -12.34 1.77
C LEU A 164 6.86 -12.38 3.11
N ASP A 165 7.02 -11.24 3.75
CA ASP A 165 7.66 -11.09 5.06
C ASP A 165 6.67 -10.60 6.11
N LYS A 166 6.13 -11.53 6.90
CA LYS A 166 5.16 -11.21 7.94
C LYS A 166 5.70 -10.28 9.03
N GLN A 167 7.02 -10.15 9.21
CA GLN A 167 7.61 -9.24 10.19
C GLN A 167 7.47 -7.77 9.80
N LEU A 168 7.12 -7.48 8.55
CA LEU A 168 6.74 -6.14 8.10
C LEU A 168 5.30 -5.77 8.49
N ASN A 169 4.51 -6.67 9.10
CA ASN A 169 3.22 -6.32 9.68
C ASN A 169 3.40 -5.89 11.14
N ILE A 170 3.60 -4.59 11.31
CA ILE A 170 3.66 -3.89 12.59
C ILE A 170 2.24 -3.49 12.99
N ARG A 171 1.89 -3.75 14.23
CA ARG A 171 0.53 -3.47 14.73
C ARG A 171 0.26 -1.97 14.77
N GLU A 172 -0.83 -1.54 14.14
CA GLU A 172 -1.31 -0.16 14.22
C GLU A 172 -2.47 -0.01 15.23
N LEU A 173 -3.33 -1.03 15.33
CA LEU A 173 -4.60 -0.96 16.04
C LEU A 173 -4.67 -1.84 17.30
N TYR A 174 -5.56 -1.45 18.20
CA TYR A 174 -6.07 -2.24 19.32
C TYR A 174 -5.04 -2.59 20.39
N TYR A 175 -4.12 -1.69 20.72
CA TYR A 175 -3.21 -1.86 21.84
C TYR A 175 -3.99 -1.87 23.18
N PRO A 176 -3.60 -2.72 24.15
CA PRO A 176 -4.27 -2.79 25.45
C PRO A 176 -4.19 -1.49 26.25
N LEU A 177 -5.22 -1.21 27.05
CA LEU A 177 -5.18 -0.12 28.04
C LEU A 177 -4.32 -0.45 29.26
N GLN A 178 -4.21 -1.74 29.60
CA GLN A 178 -3.45 -2.16 30.77
C GLN A 178 -1.95 -2.06 30.50
N LYS A 179 -1.24 -1.35 31.38
CA LYS A 179 0.20 -1.08 31.24
C LYS A 179 1.01 -2.36 30.97
N LYS A 180 0.81 -3.41 31.76
CA LYS A 180 1.53 -4.69 31.62
C LYS A 180 1.33 -5.31 30.24
N GLU A 181 0.08 -5.46 29.80
CA GLU A 181 -0.27 -6.04 28.49
C GLU A 181 0.23 -5.17 27.34
N PHE A 182 0.17 -3.84 27.49
CA PHE A 182 0.72 -2.89 26.53
C PHE A 182 2.23 -3.12 26.33
N PHE A 183 3.00 -3.27 27.41
CA PHE A 183 4.43 -3.58 27.34
C PHE A 183 4.70 -4.92 26.67
N GLU A 184 3.92 -5.96 27.00
CA GLU A 184 4.07 -7.28 26.40
C GLU A 184 3.87 -7.23 24.88
N VAL A 185 2.87 -6.49 24.40
CA VAL A 185 2.65 -6.26 22.96
C VAL A 185 3.77 -5.39 22.38
N GLY A 186 4.09 -4.26 23.01
CA GLY A 186 5.09 -3.31 22.52
C GLY A 186 6.49 -3.91 22.39
N SER A 187 6.87 -4.80 23.30
CA SER A 187 8.16 -5.53 23.25
C SER A 187 8.33 -6.40 22.00
N LYS A 188 7.22 -6.77 21.32
CA LYS A 188 7.23 -7.54 20.07
C LYS A 188 7.16 -6.65 18.84
N GLU A 189 6.47 -5.51 18.92
CA GLU A 189 6.22 -4.63 17.77
C GLU A 189 7.35 -3.63 17.52
N VAL A 190 7.99 -3.08 18.57
CA VAL A 190 9.12 -2.14 18.41
C VAL A 190 10.31 -2.78 17.67
N PRO A 191 10.74 -4.02 17.98
CA PRO A 191 11.81 -4.67 17.21
C PRO A 191 11.47 -4.85 15.71
N LYS A 192 10.20 -5.11 15.37
CA LYS A 192 9.76 -5.16 13.96
C LYS A 192 9.93 -3.81 13.27
N ALA A 193 9.54 -2.72 13.94
CA ALA A 193 9.73 -1.36 13.42
C ALA A 193 11.22 -1.04 13.20
N ILE A 194 12.10 -1.39 14.15
CA ILE A 194 13.55 -1.20 14.02
C ILE A 194 14.11 -2.01 12.83
N ARG A 195 13.70 -3.28 12.69
CA ARG A 195 14.08 -4.10 11.54
C ARG A 195 13.61 -3.49 10.22
N ALA A 196 12.36 -3.05 10.14
CA ALA A 196 11.80 -2.41 8.96
C ALA A 196 12.55 -1.11 8.60
N MET A 197 12.95 -0.29 9.57
CA MET A 197 13.82 0.88 9.32
C MET A 197 15.15 0.50 8.69
N GLY A 198 15.75 -0.63 9.09
CA GLY A 198 16.98 -1.15 8.49
C GLY A 198 16.78 -1.64 7.06
N LEU A 199 15.65 -2.29 6.75
CA LEU A 199 15.31 -2.69 5.39
C LEU A 199 15.04 -1.49 4.48
N LEU A 200 14.33 -0.47 5.00
CA LEU A 200 14.07 0.78 4.29
C LEU A 200 15.38 1.53 3.98
N GLN A 201 16.34 1.54 4.90
CA GLN A 201 17.65 2.14 4.64
C GLN A 201 18.37 1.46 3.46
N LYS A 202 18.41 0.12 3.46
CA LYS A 202 18.97 -0.64 2.33
C LYS A 202 18.22 -0.38 1.03
N ALA A 203 16.90 -0.21 1.10
CA ALA A 203 16.09 0.12 -0.06
C ALA A 203 16.41 1.53 -0.59
N VAL A 204 16.57 2.52 0.28
CA VAL A 204 17.03 3.87 -0.09
C VAL A 204 18.39 3.80 -0.76
N GLU A 205 19.36 3.10 -0.18
CA GLU A 205 20.69 2.92 -0.76
C GLU A 205 20.64 2.29 -2.16
N ILE A 206 19.80 1.27 -2.36
CA ILE A 206 19.58 0.65 -3.67
C ILE A 206 19.01 1.67 -4.66
N LEU A 207 17.98 2.41 -4.28
CA LEU A 207 17.31 3.38 -5.16
C LEU A 207 18.26 4.53 -5.51
N GLU A 208 18.96 5.10 -4.53
CA GLU A 208 19.94 6.17 -4.76
C GLU A 208 21.08 5.71 -5.68
N SER A 209 21.54 4.46 -5.55
CA SER A 209 22.60 3.92 -6.43
C SER A 209 22.21 3.87 -7.91
N ILE A 210 20.91 3.83 -8.23
CA ILE A 210 20.39 3.81 -9.60
C ILE A 210 19.83 5.16 -10.04
N GLU A 211 19.95 6.22 -9.24
CA GLU A 211 19.47 7.56 -9.57
C GLU A 211 19.94 8.06 -10.95
N PRO A 212 21.22 7.88 -11.36
CA PRO A 212 21.68 8.30 -12.69
C PRO A 212 20.96 7.57 -13.85
N LEU A 213 20.40 6.39 -13.61
CA LEU A 213 19.68 5.61 -14.62
C LEU A 213 18.25 6.14 -14.84
N ARG A 214 17.69 6.92 -13.90
CA ARG A 214 16.35 7.53 -14.03
C ARG A 214 16.23 8.37 -15.31
N ALA A 215 17.26 9.15 -15.63
CA ALA A 215 17.28 9.99 -16.83
C ALA A 215 17.34 9.20 -18.14
N GLN A 216 17.80 7.95 -18.09
CA GLN A 216 17.93 7.06 -19.25
C GLN A 216 16.68 6.17 -19.45
N GLU A 217 15.84 6.03 -18.42
CA GLU A 217 14.60 5.25 -18.50
C GLU A 217 13.58 5.97 -19.37
N LYS A 218 13.19 5.31 -20.46
CA LYS A 218 12.23 5.85 -21.44
C LYS A 218 10.78 5.76 -20.95
N SER A 219 10.48 4.81 -20.07
CA SER A 219 9.13 4.63 -19.54
C SER A 219 8.80 5.68 -18.47
N SER A 220 7.85 6.57 -18.77
CA SER A 220 7.29 7.52 -17.79
C SER A 220 6.72 6.81 -16.57
N ARG A 221 6.11 5.63 -16.76
CA ARG A 221 5.60 4.76 -15.71
C ARG A 221 6.68 4.30 -14.73
N TRP A 222 7.80 3.77 -15.25
CA TRP A 222 8.90 3.31 -14.40
C TRP A 222 9.66 4.46 -13.71
N ARG A 223 9.77 5.63 -14.36
CA ARG A 223 10.29 6.85 -13.71
C ARG A 223 9.42 7.26 -12.53
N ALA A 224 8.09 7.30 -12.72
CA ALA A 224 7.16 7.63 -11.64
C ALA A 224 7.17 6.60 -10.50
N ALA A 225 7.27 5.30 -10.83
CA ALA A 225 7.40 4.23 -9.84
C ALA A 225 8.67 4.38 -8.99
N TYR A 226 9.80 4.68 -9.63
CA TYR A 226 11.05 4.97 -8.93
C TYR A 226 10.92 6.18 -8.00
N ASP A 227 10.40 7.30 -8.51
CA ASP A 227 10.33 8.54 -7.75
C ASP A 227 9.43 8.39 -6.52
N LEU A 228 8.28 7.73 -6.69
CA LEU A 228 7.35 7.45 -5.60
C LEU A 228 7.95 6.48 -4.58
N ALA A 229 8.60 5.40 -5.05
CA ALA A 229 9.22 4.42 -4.16
C ALA A 229 10.33 5.02 -3.31
N LEU A 230 11.18 5.89 -3.89
CA LEU A 230 12.23 6.59 -3.14
C LEU A 230 11.63 7.51 -2.07
N ALA A 231 10.62 8.32 -2.44
CA ALA A 231 9.94 9.20 -1.50
C ALA A 231 9.32 8.40 -0.34
N GLN A 232 8.63 7.29 -0.64
CA GLN A 232 8.02 6.41 0.34
C GLN A 232 9.05 5.75 1.25
N CYS A 233 10.17 5.24 0.72
CA CYS A 233 11.18 4.58 1.55
C CYS A 233 11.78 5.54 2.58
N LEU A 234 12.09 6.78 2.16
CA LEU A 234 12.58 7.83 3.05
C LEU A 234 11.51 8.22 4.10
N ALA A 235 10.27 8.47 3.66
CA ALA A 235 9.19 8.89 4.54
C ALA A 235 8.81 7.82 5.57
N TYR A 236 8.75 6.55 5.16
CA TYR A 236 8.39 5.44 6.03
C TYR A 236 9.45 5.20 7.10
N ARG A 237 10.72 5.46 6.81
CA ARG A 237 11.78 5.40 7.81
C ARG A 237 11.60 6.46 8.89
N VAL A 238 11.27 7.70 8.51
CA VAL A 238 10.92 8.78 9.46
C VAL A 238 9.70 8.40 10.31
N ARG A 239 8.65 7.90 9.68
CA ARG A 239 7.42 7.47 10.36
C ARG A 239 7.63 6.32 11.33
N LEU A 240 8.48 5.35 10.99
CA LEU A 240 8.80 4.24 11.90
C LEU A 240 9.63 4.70 13.09
N PHE A 241 10.52 5.67 12.92
CA PHE A 241 11.19 6.30 14.06
C PHE A 241 10.18 7.01 14.97
N GLN A 242 9.26 7.78 14.38
CA GLN A 242 8.17 8.43 15.11
C GLN A 242 7.24 7.41 15.80
N TYR A 243 6.96 6.27 15.18
CA TYR A 243 6.24 5.16 15.80
C TYR A 243 6.98 4.67 17.05
N CYS A 244 8.30 4.48 16.98
CA CYS A 244 9.08 4.05 18.13
C CYS A 244 9.05 5.09 19.27
N LEU A 245 9.10 6.39 18.96
CA LEU A 245 8.93 7.46 19.95
C LEU A 245 7.53 7.45 20.58
N ALA A 246 6.49 7.22 19.78
CA ALA A 246 5.11 7.15 20.25
C ALA A 246 4.91 5.96 21.20
N MET A 247 5.49 4.80 20.87
CA MET A 247 5.50 3.61 21.73
C MET A 247 6.14 3.91 23.07
N ASP A 248 7.32 4.51 23.09
CA ASP A 248 8.04 4.84 24.32
C ASP A 248 7.28 5.86 25.18
N GLN A 249 6.82 6.97 24.58
CA GLN A 249 6.04 7.99 25.28
C GLN A 249 4.77 7.41 25.90
N GLN A 250 4.06 6.54 25.17
CA GLN A 250 2.85 5.89 25.68
C GLN A 250 3.19 4.92 26.81
N ALA A 251 4.29 4.18 26.71
CA ALA A 251 4.69 3.23 27.75
C ALA A 251 5.15 3.93 29.05
N LYS A 252 5.85 5.06 28.93
CA LYS A 252 6.28 5.91 30.05
C LYS A 252 5.08 6.52 30.78
N ASN A 253 4.17 7.17 30.04
CA ASN A 253 3.10 7.96 30.63
C ASN A 253 1.81 7.18 30.92
N MET A 254 1.47 6.22 30.04
CA MET A 254 0.25 5.39 30.08
C MET A 254 -1.00 6.12 30.62
N PRO A 255 -1.46 7.19 29.94
CA PRO A 255 -2.56 8.00 30.44
C PRO A 255 -3.85 7.18 30.60
N ALA A 256 -4.69 7.56 31.55
CA ALA A 256 -6.05 7.03 31.63
C ALA A 256 -6.86 7.51 30.41
N PRO A 257 -7.73 6.66 29.83
CA PRO A 257 -8.63 7.08 28.77
C PRO A 257 -9.53 8.23 29.22
N LYS A 258 -9.69 9.23 28.36
CA LYS A 258 -10.58 10.38 28.54
C LYS A 258 -12.01 10.04 28.15
N GLU A 259 -12.18 9.23 27.11
CA GLU A 259 -13.50 8.84 26.61
C GLU A 259 -14.04 7.63 27.37
N LYS A 260 -15.28 7.71 27.86
CA LYS A 260 -15.90 6.68 28.71
C LYS A 260 -15.98 5.30 28.06
N ASN A 261 -16.12 5.26 26.74
CA ASN A 261 -16.29 4.00 25.98
C ASN A 261 -14.97 3.50 25.38
N SER A 262 -13.85 4.20 25.57
CA SER A 262 -12.57 3.76 25.03
C SER A 262 -12.04 2.53 25.77
N ASN A 263 -11.67 1.51 25.03
CA ASN A 263 -11.15 0.25 25.57
C ASN A 263 -9.84 -0.20 24.93
N VAL A 264 -9.27 0.59 24.03
CA VAL A 264 -8.02 0.31 23.34
C VAL A 264 -7.27 1.59 22.97
N TRP A 265 -5.99 1.45 22.67
CA TRP A 265 -5.13 2.47 22.07
C TRP A 265 -4.84 2.14 20.60
N ASN A 266 -4.85 3.12 19.73
CA ASN A 266 -4.47 2.98 18.32
C ASN A 266 -3.34 3.95 18.00
N VAL A 267 -2.34 3.51 17.24
CA VAL A 267 -1.35 4.43 16.68
C VAL A 267 -1.96 5.07 15.44
N THR A 268 -1.83 6.38 15.30
CA THR A 268 -2.31 7.14 14.14
C THR A 268 -1.21 8.07 13.63
N ARG A 269 -1.26 8.32 12.31
CA ARG A 269 -0.43 9.32 11.64
C ARG A 269 -0.96 10.73 11.93
N ARG A 270 -0.06 11.72 12.06
CA ARG A 270 -0.40 13.16 12.06
C ARG A 270 0.77 14.01 11.53
N LYS A 271 0.53 15.31 11.32
CA LYS A 271 1.53 16.26 10.79
C LYS A 271 2.63 16.58 11.78
N GLU A 272 2.28 16.89 13.03
CA GLU A 272 3.25 17.27 14.04
C GLU A 272 4.10 16.05 14.41
N MET A 273 5.42 16.21 14.53
CA MET A 273 6.34 15.15 14.97
C MET A 273 6.66 15.26 16.46
N LEU A 274 6.93 14.12 17.08
CA LEU A 274 7.50 14.04 18.42
C LEU A 274 8.97 14.48 18.38
N PRO A 275 9.44 15.25 19.37
CA PRO A 275 10.85 15.58 19.49
C PRO A 275 11.68 14.30 19.68
N PRO A 276 12.87 14.19 19.09
CA PRO A 276 13.75 13.06 19.32
C PRO A 276 14.16 12.97 20.81
N ASP A 277 13.99 11.79 21.41
CA ASP A 277 14.51 11.48 22.75
C ASP A 277 15.95 10.93 22.64
N PRO A 278 16.96 11.52 23.32
CA PRO A 278 18.34 11.02 23.30
C PRO A 278 18.50 9.54 23.65
N GLU A 279 17.66 8.98 24.53
CA GLU A 279 17.70 7.55 24.86
C GLU A 279 17.23 6.70 23.67
N GLN A 280 16.18 7.14 23.00
CA GLN A 280 15.61 6.44 21.86
C GLN A 280 16.51 6.52 20.62
N VAL A 281 17.22 7.64 20.44
CA VAL A 281 18.26 7.81 19.42
C VAL A 281 19.36 6.77 19.61
N LYS A 282 19.80 6.52 20.85
CA LYS A 282 20.78 5.46 21.16
C LYS A 282 20.22 4.06 20.88
N LEU A 283 18.99 3.78 21.31
CA LEU A 283 18.36 2.46 21.16
C LEU A 283 18.13 2.09 19.69
N THR A 284 17.60 3.04 18.91
CA THR A 284 17.31 2.85 17.49
C THR A 284 18.56 2.97 16.60
N LYS A 285 19.65 3.53 17.14
CA LYS A 285 20.88 3.87 16.41
C LYS A 285 20.62 4.80 15.21
N VAL A 286 19.58 5.63 15.29
CA VAL A 286 19.19 6.57 14.24
C VAL A 286 19.74 7.96 14.58
N SER A 287 20.57 8.53 13.70
CA SER A 287 21.02 9.91 13.85
C SER A 287 19.86 10.90 13.59
N PRO A 288 19.57 11.85 14.50
CA PRO A 288 18.55 12.88 14.27
C PRO A 288 18.82 13.75 13.03
N GLU A 289 20.08 14.05 12.75
CA GLU A 289 20.50 14.85 11.60
C GLU A 289 20.22 14.11 10.28
N GLU A 290 20.53 12.81 10.24
CA GLU A 290 20.21 11.98 9.09
C GLU A 290 18.70 11.85 8.90
N LEU A 291 17.94 11.76 9.99
CA LEU A 291 16.48 11.69 9.92
C LEU A 291 15.86 12.98 9.36
N ASP A 292 16.35 14.14 9.79
CA ASP A 292 15.93 15.45 9.26
C ASP A 292 16.29 15.58 7.77
N LYS A 293 17.48 15.12 7.38
CA LYS A 293 17.87 15.06 5.97
C LYS A 293 16.95 14.15 5.15
N GLN A 294 16.62 12.96 5.66
CA GLN A 294 15.71 12.03 5.00
C GLN A 294 14.29 12.60 4.92
N LEU A 295 13.81 13.28 5.96
CA LEU A 295 12.53 13.98 5.96
C LEU A 295 12.50 15.03 4.83
N LYS A 296 13.44 15.97 4.81
CA LYS A 296 13.51 17.02 3.79
C LYS A 296 13.62 16.44 2.38
N LYS A 297 14.43 15.39 2.21
CA LYS A 297 14.55 14.69 0.92
C LYS A 297 13.25 14.01 0.53
N SER A 298 12.55 13.37 1.46
CA SER A 298 11.25 12.72 1.18
C SER A 298 10.19 13.73 0.75
N GLU A 299 10.12 14.90 1.40
CA GLU A 299 9.18 15.95 1.04
C GLU A 299 9.48 16.51 -0.35
N ALA A 300 10.76 16.78 -0.64
CA ALA A 300 11.20 17.22 -1.95
C ALA A 300 10.86 16.18 -3.02
N GLN A 301 11.07 14.90 -2.74
CA GLN A 301 10.81 13.82 -3.68
C GLN A 301 9.31 13.63 -3.94
N TYR A 302 8.44 13.70 -2.92
CA TYR A 302 6.99 13.68 -3.15
C TYR A 302 6.52 14.89 -3.96
N LYS A 303 7.03 16.09 -3.66
CA LYS A 303 6.73 17.30 -4.45
C LYS A 303 7.20 17.14 -5.90
N LEU A 304 8.34 16.50 -6.13
CA LEU A 304 8.83 16.15 -7.46
C LEU A 304 7.86 15.21 -8.18
N VAL A 305 7.41 14.12 -7.54
CA VAL A 305 6.42 13.18 -8.13
C VAL A 305 5.15 13.92 -8.55
N ILE A 306 4.63 14.79 -7.70
CA ILE A 306 3.42 15.57 -7.97
C ILE A 306 3.61 16.50 -9.18
N LYS A 307 4.79 17.12 -9.28
CA LYS A 307 5.12 18.06 -10.34
C LYS A 307 5.39 17.37 -11.68
N GLU A 308 6.16 16.28 -11.68
CA GLU A 308 6.63 15.59 -12.88
C GLU A 308 5.59 14.61 -13.45
N HIS A 309 4.70 14.09 -12.60
CA HIS A 309 3.68 13.11 -12.99
C HIS A 309 2.25 13.60 -12.67
N PRO A 310 1.87 14.82 -13.06
CA PRO A 310 0.58 15.41 -12.70
C PRO A 310 -0.58 14.62 -13.33
N GLY A 311 -1.72 14.56 -12.64
CA GLY A 311 -2.90 13.87 -13.16
C GLY A 311 -2.76 12.34 -13.24
N THR A 312 -1.84 11.76 -12.46
CA THR A 312 -1.60 10.31 -12.41
C THR A 312 -1.82 9.72 -11.01
N PRO A 313 -2.03 8.40 -10.88
CA PRO A 313 -2.10 7.72 -9.58
C PRO A 313 -0.86 7.91 -8.71
N TRP A 314 0.33 8.07 -9.30
CA TRP A 314 1.57 8.33 -8.54
C TRP A 314 1.52 9.69 -7.86
N ALA A 315 1.07 10.74 -8.55
CA ALA A 315 0.90 12.06 -7.95
C ALA A 315 -0.20 12.05 -6.89
N GLN A 316 -1.32 11.38 -7.13
CA GLN A 316 -2.39 11.22 -6.14
C GLN A 316 -1.85 10.53 -4.87
N ARG A 317 -1.09 9.44 -5.03
CA ARG A 317 -0.48 8.74 -3.91
C ARG A 317 0.54 9.61 -3.18
N ALA A 318 1.39 10.34 -3.89
CA ALA A 318 2.34 11.28 -3.28
C ALA A 318 1.63 12.38 -2.47
N GLN A 319 0.52 12.92 -2.98
CA GLN A 319 -0.31 13.89 -2.24
C GLN A 319 -0.91 13.28 -0.98
N TYR A 320 -1.49 12.08 -1.10
CA TYR A 320 -2.04 11.36 0.04
C TYR A 320 -0.98 11.14 1.12
N GLU A 321 0.19 10.64 0.74
CA GLU A 321 1.30 10.38 1.66
C GLU A 321 1.78 11.66 2.34
N LEU A 322 1.99 12.76 1.61
CA LEU A 322 2.33 14.06 2.20
C LEU A 322 1.24 14.55 3.16
N GLY A 323 -0.03 14.37 2.80
CA GLY A 323 -1.18 14.79 3.59
C GLY A 323 -1.28 14.10 4.96
N GLN A 324 -0.81 12.85 5.07
CA GLN A 324 -0.78 12.11 6.33
C GLN A 324 0.21 12.70 7.35
N GLY A 325 1.24 13.41 6.88
CA GLY A 325 2.34 13.86 7.72
C GLY A 325 3.34 12.74 8.06
N PHE A 326 4.22 13.04 9.01
CA PHE A 326 5.34 12.16 9.39
C PHE A 326 5.32 11.71 10.85
N GLY A 327 4.52 12.37 11.69
CA GLY A 327 4.41 12.04 13.11
C GLY A 327 3.48 10.86 13.38
N MET A 328 3.70 10.20 14.52
CA MET A 328 2.92 9.05 15.00
C MET A 328 2.56 9.24 16.47
N TYR A 329 1.30 8.92 16.82
CA TYR A 329 0.78 9.15 18.17
C TYR A 329 -0.27 8.12 18.54
N PHE A 330 -0.43 7.92 19.85
CA PHE A 330 -1.55 7.15 20.37
C PHE A 330 -2.81 7.98 20.49
N LYS A 331 -3.90 7.42 19.99
CA LYS A 331 -5.25 7.91 20.16
C LYS A 331 -6.10 6.80 20.79
N GLU A 332 -6.99 7.19 21.69
CA GLU A 332 -7.99 6.28 22.25
C GLU A 332 -8.93 5.78 21.17
N GLY A 333 -9.36 4.53 21.29
CA GLY A 333 -10.33 3.92 20.40
C GLY A 333 -11.28 2.99 21.13
N PHE A 334 -12.32 2.60 20.39
CA PHE A 334 -13.26 1.56 20.80
C PHE A 334 -13.14 0.38 19.86
N ARG A 335 -13.01 -0.82 20.43
CA ARG A 335 -13.17 -2.09 19.74
C ARG A 335 -14.31 -2.84 20.40
N ASP A 336 -15.34 -3.16 19.63
CA ASP A 336 -16.50 -3.89 20.16
C ASP A 336 -16.07 -5.25 20.75
N PRO A 337 -16.28 -5.52 22.06
CA PRO A 337 -15.89 -6.78 22.69
C PRO A 337 -16.56 -8.01 22.07
N ARG A 338 -17.69 -7.83 21.37
CA ARG A 338 -18.41 -8.91 20.69
C ARG A 338 -17.57 -9.57 19.59
N TYR A 339 -16.55 -8.87 19.05
CA TYR A 339 -15.59 -9.48 18.12
C TYR A 339 -14.81 -10.65 18.75
N ASP A 340 -14.60 -10.69 20.07
CA ASP A 340 -13.88 -11.78 20.74
C ASP A 340 -14.79 -12.96 21.12
N GLY A 341 -16.05 -12.66 21.45
CA GLY A 341 -17.05 -13.65 21.84
C GLY A 341 -17.72 -14.31 20.65
N VAL A 342 -18.61 -13.58 19.96
CA VAL A 342 -19.43 -14.10 18.86
C VAL A 342 -18.78 -13.95 17.49
N GLY A 343 -17.71 -13.15 17.38
CA GLY A 343 -17.01 -12.92 16.12
C GLY A 343 -16.48 -14.20 15.46
N LYS A 344 -16.23 -15.26 16.25
CA LYS A 344 -15.81 -16.58 15.76
C LYS A 344 -16.94 -17.39 15.13
N ASP A 345 -18.18 -17.09 15.49
CA ASP A 345 -19.38 -17.78 14.98
C ASP A 345 -19.91 -17.14 13.69
N ILE A 346 -19.42 -15.95 13.36
CA ILE A 346 -19.78 -15.22 12.14
C ILE A 346 -19.13 -15.90 10.93
N LYS A 347 -19.98 -16.39 10.02
CA LYS A 347 -19.55 -16.93 8.73
C LYS A 347 -19.40 -15.81 7.73
N LEU A 348 -18.16 -15.41 7.47
CA LEU A 348 -17.85 -14.41 6.45
C LEU A 348 -18.23 -14.93 5.06
N PRO A 349 -18.84 -14.11 4.19
CA PRO A 349 -19.06 -14.49 2.80
C PRO A 349 -17.71 -14.69 2.10
N LYS A 350 -17.70 -15.63 1.15
CA LYS A 350 -16.64 -15.73 0.16
C LYS A 350 -17.00 -14.76 -0.95
N LEU A 351 -16.19 -13.71 -1.07
CA LEU A 351 -16.26 -12.74 -2.16
C LEU A 351 -15.27 -13.18 -3.23
#